data_AF-A0A3A8YLS0-F1
#
_entry.id   AF-A0A3A8YLS0-F1
#
_cell.length_a   1.000
_cell.length_b   1.000
_cell.length_c   1.000
_cell.angle_alpha   90.00
_cell.angle_beta   90.00
_cell.angle_gamma   90.00
#
_symmetry.space_group_name_H-M   'P 1'
#
loop_
_entity.id
_entity.type
_entity.pdbx_description
1 polymer ?
#
loop_
_entity_poly.entity_id
_entity_poly.type
_entity_poly.pdbx_seq_one_letter_code
_entity_poly.pdbx_strand_id
1 'polypeptide(L)'
;MEETKTELQLIKLSEIQSQEVSWLWFPFIPYGKLTIVQGDPGDGKTTFILNIAAKLSKGEGLDSEMKLTEPLNVIYQSAEDGLADTVKPRLEQAKADCEKISVIDERIKSLSMIDVRLEEAVIKTGAKLLILDPIQAYLGGGMDMNRANEARDMTKKLAALAEKYQCAIVLVGHMNKAAGNKAAYRGMGSIDFFAVARSVLLVGRVEGEENIRAVVQIKNNLAAFGHPKAFALSEDGFQWLGDYEITADEVLGGIAPKANKMEQAKRLLRELAETNNAMQSNEIFNLADEQGISKRTLENAKKELGVRAKRINNTWYWELDKIRQ
;
A
#
# COMPACT_ATOMS: atom_id res chain seq x y z
N MET A 1 30.96 -8.77 -42.96
CA MET A 1 30.31 -8.62 -41.64
C MET A 1 31.02 -9.56 -40.70
N GLU A 2 31.92 -9.05 -39.87
CA GLU A 2 32.51 -9.85 -38.79
C GLU A 2 31.42 -10.13 -37.76
N GLU A 3 31.08 -11.41 -37.60
CA GLU A 3 30.29 -11.88 -36.45
C GLU A 3 31.16 -11.69 -35.20
N THR A 4 30.88 -10.65 -34.42
CA THR A 4 31.41 -10.52 -33.05
C THR A 4 30.92 -11.72 -32.24
N LYS A 5 31.78 -12.73 -32.10
CA LYS A 5 31.52 -13.94 -31.34
C LYS A 5 31.50 -13.57 -29.85
N THR A 6 30.31 -13.46 -29.26
CA THR A 6 30.18 -13.20 -27.82
C THR A 6 30.81 -14.35 -27.04
N GLU A 7 31.86 -14.06 -26.27
CA GLU A 7 32.57 -15.06 -25.49
C GLU A 7 31.72 -15.51 -24.29
N LEU A 8 31.66 -16.83 -24.04
CA LEU A 8 30.93 -17.38 -22.92
C LEU A 8 31.64 -17.01 -21.60
N GLN A 9 30.98 -16.23 -20.75
CA GLN A 9 31.45 -15.94 -19.40
C GLN A 9 30.65 -16.76 -18.38
N LEU A 10 31.34 -17.57 -17.58
CA LEU A 10 30.78 -18.29 -16.45
C LEU A 10 31.35 -17.69 -15.16
N ILE A 11 30.49 -17.35 -14.21
CA ILE A 11 30.87 -16.87 -12.88
C ILE A 11 30.45 -17.94 -11.88
N LYS A 12 31.34 -18.33 -10.96
CA LYS A 12 30.98 -19.30 -9.92
C LYS A 12 30.17 -18.60 -8.83
N LEU A 13 29.17 -19.28 -8.26
CA LEU A 13 28.43 -18.73 -7.12
C LEU A 13 29.34 -18.40 -5.92
N SER A 14 30.47 -19.10 -5.75
CA SER A 14 31.48 -18.80 -4.74
C SER A 14 32.20 -17.47 -4.95
N GLU A 15 32.16 -16.91 -6.16
CA GLU A 15 32.75 -15.62 -6.52
C GLU A 15 31.76 -14.46 -6.30
N ILE A 16 30.49 -14.76 -6.03
CA ILE A 16 29.44 -13.78 -5.80
C ILE A 16 29.26 -13.57 -4.30
N GLN A 17 29.45 -12.33 -3.85
CA GLN A 17 29.20 -11.96 -2.46
C GLN A 17 27.70 -12.02 -2.15
N SER A 18 27.34 -12.69 -1.05
CA SER A 18 25.97 -12.68 -0.54
C SER A 18 25.59 -11.28 -0.06
N GLN A 19 24.36 -10.86 -0.37
CA GLN A 19 23.82 -9.56 0.00
C GLN A 19 22.41 -9.72 0.54
N GLU A 20 22.09 -8.96 1.59
CA GLU A 20 20.72 -8.87 2.11
C GLU A 20 19.87 -7.95 1.22
N VAL A 21 18.57 -8.25 1.13
CA VAL A 21 17.62 -7.37 0.44
C VAL A 21 17.45 -6.11 1.27
N SER A 22 17.76 -4.96 0.67
CA SER A 22 17.45 -3.65 1.25
C SER A 22 16.01 -3.24 0.94
N TRP A 23 15.35 -2.57 1.88
CA TRP A 23 13.92 -2.21 1.78
C TRP A 23 13.72 -0.71 1.88
N LEU A 24 12.88 -0.17 1.00
CA LEU A 24 12.29 1.15 1.16
C LEU A 24 11.25 1.12 2.28
N TRP A 25 10.46 0.05 2.35
CA TRP A 25 9.47 -0.21 3.40
C TRP A 25 9.43 -1.70 3.69
N PHE A 26 9.89 -2.14 4.85
CA PHE A 26 9.87 -3.56 5.18
C PHE A 26 8.49 -4.01 5.67
N PRO A 27 7.95 -5.16 5.23
CA PRO A 27 8.40 -6.05 4.15
C PRO A 27 7.64 -5.80 2.83
N PHE A 28 7.21 -4.56 2.57
CA PHE A 28 6.27 -4.21 1.49
C PHE A 28 6.92 -3.74 0.19
N ILE A 29 7.94 -2.89 0.25
CA ILE A 29 8.58 -2.28 -0.92
C ILE A 29 10.11 -2.48 -0.84
N PRO A 30 10.66 -3.50 -1.52
CA PRO A 30 12.11 -3.72 -1.61
C PRO A 30 12.78 -2.76 -2.60
N TYR A 31 14.00 -2.33 -2.30
CA TYR A 31 14.86 -1.67 -3.27
C TYR A 31 15.33 -2.65 -4.34
N GLY A 32 15.62 -2.14 -5.53
CA GLY A 32 16.20 -2.94 -6.60
C GLY A 32 15.23 -3.92 -7.27
N LYS A 33 13.93 -3.83 -6.99
CA LYS A 33 12.91 -4.77 -7.46
C LYS A 33 11.61 -4.03 -7.81
N LEU A 34 10.71 -4.74 -8.48
CA LEU A 34 9.37 -4.25 -8.81
C LEU A 34 8.36 -4.60 -7.71
N THR A 35 7.54 -3.62 -7.34
CA THR A 35 6.35 -3.77 -6.50
C THR A 35 5.11 -3.35 -7.28
N ILE A 36 4.02 -4.08 -7.14
CA ILE A 36 2.72 -3.69 -7.69
C ILE A 36 1.81 -3.23 -6.56
N VAL A 37 1.12 -2.10 -6.76
CA VAL A 37 0.01 -1.65 -5.93
C VAL A 37 -1.26 -1.74 -6.77
N GLN A 38 -2.17 -2.64 -6.40
CA GLN A 38 -3.37 -2.93 -7.18
C GLN A 38 -4.64 -2.89 -6.33
N GLY A 39 -5.79 -2.74 -6.98
CA GLY A 39 -7.10 -2.53 -6.36
C GLY A 39 -8.09 -1.95 -7.35
N ASP A 40 -9.36 -1.87 -6.98
CA ASP A 40 -10.40 -1.36 -7.89
C ASP A 40 -10.27 0.16 -8.08
N PRO A 41 -10.78 0.71 -9.21
CA PRO A 41 -10.85 2.15 -9.41
C PRO A 41 -11.57 2.84 -8.23
N GLY A 42 -10.97 3.89 -7.67
CA GLY A 42 -11.53 4.62 -6.53
C GLY A 42 -11.23 4.05 -5.14
N ASP A 43 -10.35 3.04 -5.03
CA ASP A 43 -9.91 2.48 -3.73
C ASP A 43 -8.80 3.28 -3.05
N GLY A 44 -8.32 4.36 -3.67
CA GLY A 44 -7.33 5.25 -3.05
C GLY A 44 -5.86 4.84 -3.25
N LYS A 45 -5.55 3.98 -4.24
CA LYS A 45 -4.16 3.58 -4.58
C LYS A 45 -3.23 4.77 -4.83
N THR A 46 -3.67 5.69 -5.70
CA THR A 46 -2.93 6.91 -6.03
C THR A 46 -2.75 7.79 -4.79
N THR A 47 -3.81 7.97 -3.99
CA THR A 47 -3.71 8.71 -2.73
C THR A 47 -2.71 8.06 -1.77
N PHE A 48 -2.75 6.74 -1.62
CA PHE A 48 -1.81 5.99 -0.81
C PHE A 48 -0.36 6.19 -1.28
N ILE A 49 -0.07 5.99 -2.56
CA ILE A 49 1.32 6.09 -3.05
C ILE A 49 1.85 7.52 -3.06
N LEU A 50 1.00 8.54 -3.28
CA LEU A 50 1.37 9.95 -3.16
C LEU A 50 1.70 10.32 -1.71
N ASN A 51 0.98 9.78 -0.73
CA ASN A 51 1.32 9.98 0.69
C ASN A 51 2.62 9.28 1.09
N ILE A 52 2.95 8.14 0.49
CA ILE A 52 4.30 7.56 0.59
C ILE A 52 5.33 8.54 0.03
N ALA A 53 5.16 8.99 -1.22
CA ALA A 53 6.09 9.90 -1.86
C ALA A 53 6.32 11.19 -1.04
N ALA A 54 5.25 11.75 -0.47
CA ALA A 54 5.30 12.94 0.38
C ALA A 54 6.08 12.73 1.70
N LYS A 55 6.00 11.54 2.28
CA LYS A 55 6.77 11.17 3.49
C LYS A 55 8.24 10.98 3.15
N LEU A 56 8.52 10.23 2.08
CA LEU A 56 9.88 9.99 1.60
C LEU A 56 10.61 11.27 1.21
N SER A 57 9.92 12.22 0.57
CA SER A 57 10.51 13.51 0.17
C SER A 57 10.97 14.36 1.35
N LYS A 58 10.50 14.07 2.57
CA LYS A 58 10.94 14.72 3.80
C LYS A 58 11.86 13.85 4.67
N GLY A 59 12.16 12.63 4.23
CA GLY A 59 12.91 11.66 5.05
C GLY A 59 12.10 11.13 6.24
N GLU A 60 10.77 11.17 6.14
CA GLU A 60 9.85 10.62 7.14
C GLU A 60 9.36 9.22 6.74
N GLY A 61 9.21 8.32 7.70
CA GLY A 61 8.54 7.03 7.51
C GLY A 61 7.02 7.11 7.64
N LEU A 62 6.30 6.18 7.00
CA LEU A 62 4.88 5.95 7.29
C LEU A 62 4.67 5.32 8.66
N ASP A 63 5.55 4.39 9.05
CA ASP A 63 5.55 3.68 10.31
C ASP A 63 6.99 3.43 10.79
N SER A 64 7.14 2.74 11.93
CA SER A 64 8.45 2.44 12.54
C SER A 64 9.35 1.55 11.70
N GLU A 65 8.80 0.83 10.71
CA GLU A 65 9.55 -0.08 9.83
C GLU A 65 10.12 0.65 8.61
N MET A 66 9.53 1.79 8.21
CA MET A 66 10.08 2.66 7.18
C MET A 66 11.14 3.60 7.76
N LYS A 67 12.35 3.05 7.97
CA LYS A 67 13.49 3.80 8.52
C LYS A 67 14.25 4.52 7.42
N LEU A 68 14.18 5.84 7.43
CA LEU A 68 14.92 6.71 6.51
C LEU A 68 15.99 7.47 7.28
N THR A 69 17.15 7.65 6.64
CA THR A 69 18.26 8.45 7.18
C THR A 69 18.30 9.85 6.57
N GLU A 70 17.68 10.04 5.41
CA GLU A 70 17.68 11.30 4.66
C GLU A 70 16.44 11.40 3.74
N PRO A 71 16.05 12.64 3.34
CA PRO A 71 15.07 12.86 2.29
C PRO A 71 15.41 12.18 0.96
N LEU A 72 14.43 11.50 0.35
CA LEU A 72 14.62 10.76 -0.89
C LEU A 72 14.03 11.49 -2.10
N ASN A 73 14.73 11.39 -3.24
CA ASN A 73 14.19 11.82 -4.52
C ASN A 73 13.23 10.76 -5.07
N VAL A 74 12.07 11.20 -5.53
CA VAL A 74 11.00 10.37 -6.11
C VAL A 74 10.71 10.84 -7.52
N ILE A 75 10.55 9.89 -8.45
CA ILE A 75 9.95 10.14 -9.75
C ILE A 75 8.53 9.61 -9.72
N TYR A 76 7.55 10.45 -9.99
CA TYR A 76 6.14 10.06 -10.10
C TYR A 76 5.63 10.39 -11.49
N GLN A 77 5.20 9.37 -12.24
CA GLN A 77 4.62 9.57 -13.56
C GLN A 77 3.11 9.27 -13.51
N SER A 78 2.31 10.28 -13.89
CA SER A 78 0.87 10.18 -14.02
C SER A 78 0.43 10.41 -15.46
N ALA A 79 -0.48 9.57 -15.94
CA ALA A 79 -1.13 9.72 -17.25
C ALA A 79 -2.64 9.94 -17.15
N GLU A 80 -3.25 9.62 -16.01
CA GLU A 80 -4.69 9.78 -15.78
C GLU A 80 -5.01 11.12 -15.08
N ASP A 81 -4.22 11.48 -14.07
CA ASP A 81 -4.45 12.68 -13.26
C ASP A 81 -3.59 13.86 -13.76
N GLY A 82 -4.21 15.04 -13.84
CA GLY A 82 -3.54 16.28 -14.19
C GLY A 82 -2.50 16.69 -13.14
N LEU A 83 -1.30 17.05 -13.59
CA LEU A 83 -0.20 17.41 -12.68
C LEU A 83 -0.52 18.65 -11.84
N ALA A 84 -1.12 19.68 -12.46
CA ALA A 84 -1.35 20.97 -11.82
C ALA A 84 -2.62 21.04 -10.97
N ASP A 85 -3.67 20.32 -11.36
CA ASP A 85 -4.99 20.38 -10.72
C ASP A 85 -5.28 19.23 -9.75
N THR A 86 -4.52 18.12 -9.85
CA THR A 86 -4.81 16.91 -9.09
C THR A 86 -3.59 16.42 -8.31
N VAL A 87 -2.48 16.12 -9.00
CA VAL A 87 -1.30 15.51 -8.36
C VAL A 87 -0.61 16.50 -7.42
N LYS A 88 -0.29 17.71 -7.89
CA LYS A 88 0.40 18.71 -7.09
C LYS A 88 -0.42 19.14 -5.85
N PRO A 89 -1.73 19.47 -5.95
CA PRO A 89 -2.52 19.78 -4.76
C PRO A 89 -2.57 18.65 -3.73
N ARG A 90 -2.65 17.38 -4.16
CA ARG A 90 -2.61 16.23 -3.24
C ARG A 90 -1.26 16.09 -2.53
N LEU A 91 -0.15 16.31 -3.24
CA LEU A 91 1.19 16.33 -2.66
C LEU A 91 1.35 17.48 -1.65
N GLU A 92 0.86 18.68 -1.98
CA GLU A 92 0.86 19.83 -1.08
C GLU A 92 0.00 19.58 0.17
N GLN A 93 -1.18 18.98 0.01
CA GLN A 93 -2.04 18.57 1.14
C GLN A 93 -1.33 17.54 2.04
N ALA A 94 -0.59 16.60 1.43
CA ALA A 94 0.25 15.64 2.14
C ALA A 94 1.56 16.26 2.70
N LYS A 95 1.75 17.57 2.52
CA LYS A 95 2.94 18.35 2.95
C LYS A 95 4.24 17.81 2.36
N ALA A 96 4.21 17.37 1.10
CA ALA A 96 5.39 16.90 0.39
C ALA A 96 6.41 18.03 0.18
N ASP A 97 7.69 17.69 0.23
CA ASP A 97 8.71 18.50 -0.42
C ASP A 97 8.68 18.24 -1.94
N CYS A 98 8.05 19.15 -2.68
CA CYS A 98 7.91 19.04 -4.14
C CYS A 98 9.23 19.25 -4.89
N GLU A 99 10.30 19.77 -4.28
CA GLU A 99 11.62 19.86 -4.94
C GLU A 99 12.27 18.48 -5.10
N LYS A 100 11.85 17.53 -4.27
CA LYS A 100 12.31 16.13 -4.27
C LYS A 100 11.43 15.20 -5.11
N ILE A 101 10.33 15.70 -5.68
CA ILE A 101 9.40 14.91 -6.49
C ILE A 101 9.41 15.42 -7.93
N SER A 102 9.91 14.61 -8.85
CA SER A 102 10.05 14.94 -10.26
C SER A 102 9.10 14.15 -11.14
N VAL A 103 8.76 14.71 -12.29
CA VAL A 103 8.01 14.06 -13.37
C VAL A 103 8.81 14.15 -14.66
N ILE A 104 8.71 13.16 -15.54
CA ILE A 104 9.26 13.24 -16.88
C ILE A 104 8.26 14.00 -17.75
N ASP A 105 8.73 15.02 -18.47
CA ASP A 105 7.89 15.81 -19.36
C ASP A 105 7.54 15.01 -20.62
N GLU A 106 6.25 14.68 -20.76
CA GLU A 106 5.70 13.91 -21.87
C GLU A 106 5.07 14.78 -22.96
N ARG A 107 5.08 16.12 -22.83
CA ARG A 107 4.40 17.03 -23.79
C ARG A 107 4.92 16.90 -25.22
N ILE A 108 6.21 16.56 -25.38
CA ILE A 108 6.85 16.38 -26.69
C ILE A 108 6.76 14.92 -27.14
N LYS A 109 6.93 13.97 -26.21
CA LYS A 109 6.98 12.54 -26.50
C LYS A 109 6.44 11.74 -25.32
N SER A 110 5.42 10.91 -25.58
CA SER A 110 4.89 9.96 -24.61
C SER A 110 5.96 9.00 -24.10
N LEU A 111 5.83 8.61 -22.85
CA LEU A 111 6.73 7.70 -22.15
C LEU A 111 6.19 6.26 -22.26
N SER A 112 7.11 5.30 -22.25
CA SER A 112 6.78 3.88 -22.08
C SER A 112 7.80 3.23 -21.15
N MET A 113 7.49 2.04 -20.62
CA MET A 113 8.37 1.31 -19.69
C MET A 113 9.74 0.93 -20.28
N ILE A 114 9.86 0.97 -21.60
CA ILE A 114 11.11 0.65 -22.31
C ILE A 114 11.86 1.90 -22.78
N ASP A 115 11.35 3.09 -22.47
CA ASP A 115 11.94 4.37 -22.87
C ASP A 115 13.20 4.64 -22.03
N VAL A 116 14.29 4.97 -22.70
CA VAL A 116 15.61 5.25 -22.08
C VAL A 116 15.55 6.43 -21.10
N ARG A 117 14.59 7.36 -21.29
CA ARG A 117 14.39 8.51 -20.40
C ARG A 117 14.10 8.11 -18.95
N LEU A 118 13.56 6.91 -18.71
CA LEU A 118 13.38 6.39 -17.34
C LEU A 118 14.73 6.22 -16.65
N GLU A 119 15.71 5.63 -17.33
CA GLU A 119 17.06 5.45 -16.80
C GLU A 119 17.77 6.79 -16.62
N GLU A 120 17.69 7.68 -17.62
CA GLU A 120 18.26 9.02 -17.56
C GLU A 120 17.69 9.83 -16.39
N ALA A 121 16.39 9.75 -16.15
CA ALA A 121 15.74 10.43 -15.03
C ALA A 121 16.20 9.88 -13.67
N VAL A 122 16.29 8.55 -13.53
CA VAL A 122 16.79 7.92 -12.29
C VAL A 122 18.23 8.34 -12.01
N ILE A 123 19.11 8.37 -13.02
CA ILE A 123 20.49 8.83 -12.87
C ILE A 123 20.53 10.32 -12.49
N LYS A 124 19.84 11.17 -13.24
CA LYS A 124 19.89 12.63 -13.08
C LYS A 124 19.38 13.09 -11.71
N THR A 125 18.34 12.43 -11.22
CA THR A 125 17.71 12.77 -9.93
C THR A 125 18.30 11.99 -8.77
N GLY A 126 19.00 10.86 -9.01
CA GLY A 126 19.36 9.93 -7.96
C GLY A 126 18.14 9.31 -7.26
N ALA A 127 17.00 9.21 -7.96
CA ALA A 127 15.74 8.76 -7.37
C ALA A 127 15.86 7.36 -6.76
N LYS A 128 15.26 7.21 -5.57
CA LYS A 128 15.18 5.94 -4.83
C LYS A 128 13.82 5.28 -4.97
N LEU A 129 12.83 6.00 -5.50
CA LEU A 129 11.52 5.49 -5.85
C LEU A 129 11.09 6.04 -7.21
N LEU A 130 10.66 5.15 -8.11
CA LEU A 130 10.00 5.45 -9.38
C LEU A 130 8.58 4.87 -9.35
N ILE A 131 7.57 5.71 -9.55
CA ILE A 131 6.16 5.33 -9.57
C ILE A 131 5.60 5.54 -10.97
N LEU A 132 4.93 4.52 -11.52
CA LEU A 132 4.14 4.61 -12.75
C LEU A 132 2.67 4.38 -12.41
N ASP A 133 1.83 5.41 -12.57
CA ASP A 133 0.41 5.40 -12.18
C ASP A 133 -0.51 5.98 -13.27
N PRO A 134 -1.33 5.15 -13.96
CA PRO A 134 -1.38 3.70 -13.91
C PRO A 134 -0.35 3.05 -14.85
N ILE A 135 -0.01 1.79 -14.58
CA ILE A 135 0.85 0.95 -15.40
C ILE A 135 0.36 0.83 -16.85
N GLN A 136 -0.96 0.79 -17.06
CA GLN A 136 -1.59 0.61 -18.37
C GLN A 136 -1.23 1.73 -19.35
N ALA A 137 -1.00 2.94 -18.85
CA ALA A 137 -0.67 4.09 -19.70
C ALA A 137 0.75 4.03 -20.26
N TYR A 138 1.64 3.26 -19.64
CA TYR A 138 3.07 3.20 -20.01
C TYR A 138 3.46 1.95 -20.80
N LEU A 139 2.48 1.15 -21.24
CA LEU A 139 2.75 -0.03 -22.06
C LEU A 139 3.34 0.33 -23.44
N GLY A 140 3.02 1.52 -23.97
CA GLY A 140 3.49 1.99 -25.27
C GLY A 140 2.50 1.69 -26.42
N GLY A 141 2.46 2.58 -27.42
CA GLY A 141 1.56 2.45 -28.57
C GLY A 141 1.90 1.21 -29.41
N GLY A 142 1.01 0.22 -29.41
CA GLY A 142 1.16 -1.03 -30.16
C GLY A 142 1.44 -2.28 -29.33
N MET A 143 1.54 -2.16 -28.01
CA MET A 143 1.71 -3.31 -27.11
C MET A 143 0.42 -3.71 -26.39
N ASP A 144 0.21 -5.00 -26.24
CA ASP A 144 -0.93 -5.59 -25.54
C ASP A 144 -0.47 -6.28 -24.26
N MET A 145 -0.97 -5.82 -23.10
CA MET A 145 -0.65 -6.41 -21.79
C MET A 145 -1.05 -7.89 -21.66
N ASN A 146 -2.00 -8.34 -22.48
CA ASN A 146 -2.44 -9.74 -22.52
C ASN A 146 -1.48 -10.63 -23.33
N ARG A 147 -0.56 -10.03 -24.09
CA ARG A 147 0.49 -10.76 -24.83
C ARG A 147 1.71 -10.93 -23.93
N ALA A 148 1.84 -12.15 -23.38
CA ALA A 148 2.84 -12.50 -22.38
C ALA A 148 4.29 -12.09 -22.73
N ASN A 149 4.68 -12.20 -24.00
CA ASN A 149 6.04 -11.87 -24.43
C ASN A 149 6.32 -10.36 -24.31
N GLU A 150 5.37 -9.51 -24.69
CA GLU A 150 5.52 -8.04 -24.62
C GLU A 150 5.55 -7.56 -23.16
N ALA A 151 4.66 -8.10 -22.32
CA ALA A 151 4.67 -7.84 -20.88
C ALA A 151 6.00 -8.22 -20.20
N ARG A 152 6.61 -9.34 -20.61
CA ARG A 152 7.90 -9.80 -20.08
C ARG A 152 9.06 -8.90 -20.49
N ASP A 153 9.13 -8.46 -21.74
CA ASP A 153 10.22 -7.61 -22.20
C ASP A 153 10.23 -6.26 -21.49
N MET A 154 9.05 -5.68 -21.26
CA MET A 154 8.89 -4.44 -20.50
C MET A 154 9.33 -4.61 -19.04
N THR A 155 8.77 -5.62 -18.35
CA THR A 155 9.08 -5.87 -16.94
C THR A 155 10.53 -6.26 -16.72
N LYS A 156 11.19 -6.92 -17.69
CA LYS A 156 12.61 -7.24 -17.64
C LYS A 156 13.48 -5.98 -17.66
N LYS A 157 13.17 -5.01 -18.52
CA LYS A 157 13.91 -3.73 -18.57
C LYS A 157 13.75 -2.94 -17.28
N LEU A 158 12.52 -2.83 -16.76
CA LEU A 158 12.28 -2.17 -15.47
C LEU A 158 12.99 -2.90 -14.31
N ALA A 159 12.95 -4.23 -14.28
CA ALA A 159 13.64 -5.00 -13.24
C ALA A 159 15.15 -4.79 -13.28
N ALA A 160 15.75 -4.76 -14.47
CA ALA A 160 17.18 -4.45 -14.64
C ALA A 160 17.52 -3.01 -14.20
N LEU A 161 16.65 -2.05 -14.52
CA LEU A 161 16.80 -0.66 -14.08
C LEU A 161 16.74 -0.56 -12.54
N ALA A 162 15.74 -1.20 -11.93
CA ALA A 162 15.59 -1.22 -10.48
C ALA A 162 16.87 -1.76 -9.82
N GLU A 163 17.30 -2.95 -10.23
CA GLU A 163 18.46 -3.66 -9.67
C GLU A 163 19.76 -2.87 -9.83
N LYS A 164 20.01 -2.31 -11.03
CA LYS A 164 21.22 -1.56 -11.33
C LYS A 164 21.39 -0.32 -10.45
N TYR A 165 20.30 0.40 -10.17
CA TYR A 165 20.36 1.66 -9.42
C TYR A 165 19.89 1.56 -7.98
N GLN A 166 19.55 0.35 -7.51
CA GLN A 166 18.91 0.12 -6.21
C GLN A 166 17.71 1.05 -6.01
N CYS A 167 16.93 1.26 -7.08
CA CYS A 167 15.71 2.06 -7.09
C CYS A 167 14.51 1.13 -6.87
N ALA A 168 13.62 1.48 -5.95
CA ALA A 168 12.33 0.80 -5.84
C ALA A 168 11.43 1.26 -6.99
N ILE A 169 10.87 0.33 -7.76
CA ILE A 169 9.91 0.69 -8.81
C ILE A 169 8.53 0.19 -8.40
N VAL A 170 7.58 1.11 -8.30
CA VAL A 170 6.18 0.83 -7.97
C VAL A 170 5.31 1.03 -9.20
N LEU A 171 4.55 0.00 -9.54
CA LEU A 171 3.58 0.02 -10.62
C LEU A 171 2.19 0.02 -10.02
N VAL A 172 1.43 1.08 -10.24
CA VAL A 172 0.05 1.18 -9.78
C VAL A 172 -0.87 0.67 -10.87
N GLY A 173 -1.85 -0.17 -10.55
CA GLY A 173 -2.77 -0.63 -11.59
C GLY A 173 -4.12 -1.11 -11.09
N HIS A 174 -5.04 -1.25 -12.03
CA HIS A 174 -6.39 -1.76 -11.80
C HIS A 174 -6.42 -3.30 -11.83
N MET A 175 -7.28 -3.88 -10.99
CA MET A 175 -7.58 -5.31 -11.02
C MET A 175 -8.55 -5.63 -12.16
N ASN A 176 -8.44 -6.81 -12.77
CA ASN A 176 -9.39 -7.25 -13.78
C ASN A 176 -10.64 -7.85 -13.11
N LYS A 177 -11.82 -7.40 -13.56
CA LYS A 177 -13.17 -7.79 -13.06
C LYS A 177 -13.59 -9.24 -13.38
N ALA A 178 -12.65 -10.18 -13.51
CA ALA A 178 -13.01 -11.58 -13.70
C ALA A 178 -13.52 -12.17 -12.36
N ALA A 179 -14.85 -12.22 -12.22
CA ALA A 179 -15.53 -12.80 -11.07
C ALA A 179 -15.18 -14.30 -10.94
N GLY A 180 -14.66 -14.72 -9.78
CA GLY A 180 -14.60 -16.13 -9.38
C GLY A 180 -13.25 -16.69 -8.93
N ASN A 181 -12.11 -16.03 -9.15
CA ASN A 181 -10.81 -16.56 -8.74
C ASN A 181 -10.29 -15.99 -7.41
N LYS A 182 -9.45 -16.76 -6.70
CA LYS A 182 -8.76 -16.37 -5.45
C LYS A 182 -8.07 -15.02 -5.61
N ALA A 183 -7.93 -14.27 -4.52
CA ALA A 183 -7.37 -12.91 -4.48
C ALA A 183 -6.14 -12.67 -5.37
N ALA A 184 -5.18 -13.60 -5.36
CA ALA A 184 -3.95 -13.51 -6.15
C ALA A 184 -4.18 -13.48 -7.68
N TYR A 185 -5.28 -14.05 -8.17
CA TYR A 185 -5.55 -14.23 -9.60
C TYR A 185 -6.46 -13.14 -10.19
N ARG A 186 -6.94 -12.19 -9.39
CA ARG A 186 -7.71 -11.03 -9.87
C ARG A 186 -6.83 -9.82 -10.25
N GLY A 187 -5.50 -9.99 -10.33
CA GLY A 187 -4.56 -8.89 -10.63
C GLY A 187 -4.75 -8.23 -12.00
N MET A 188 -3.78 -7.39 -12.40
CA MET A 188 -3.83 -6.43 -13.53
C MET A 188 -4.03 -6.99 -14.95
N GLY A 189 -4.76 -8.08 -15.14
CA GLY A 189 -5.05 -8.67 -16.46
C GLY A 189 -3.91 -9.42 -17.11
N SER A 190 -2.72 -9.38 -16.53
CA SER A 190 -1.55 -10.06 -17.04
C SER A 190 -0.81 -10.77 -15.91
N ILE A 191 -0.86 -12.11 -15.96
CA ILE A 191 -0.14 -12.99 -15.02
C ILE A 191 1.36 -12.66 -15.02
N ASP A 192 1.90 -12.16 -16.13
CA ASP A 192 3.32 -11.86 -16.26
C ASP A 192 3.79 -10.70 -15.38
N PHE A 193 2.99 -9.62 -15.24
CA PHE A 193 3.31 -8.55 -14.30
C PHE A 193 3.28 -9.05 -12.85
N PHE A 194 2.24 -9.81 -12.50
CA PHE A 194 2.16 -10.43 -11.19
C PHE A 194 3.35 -11.36 -10.94
N ALA A 195 3.80 -12.13 -11.95
CA ALA A 195 4.91 -13.07 -11.83
C ALA A 195 6.25 -12.37 -11.58
N VAL A 196 6.54 -11.27 -12.27
CA VAL A 196 7.83 -10.56 -12.17
C VAL A 196 7.95 -9.72 -10.88
N ALA A 197 6.85 -9.13 -10.41
CA ALA A 197 6.86 -8.36 -9.17
C ALA A 197 7.26 -9.21 -7.96
N ARG A 198 8.10 -8.66 -7.09
CA ARG A 198 8.57 -9.37 -5.87
C ARG A 198 7.69 -9.12 -4.66
N SER A 199 6.94 -8.02 -4.70
CA SER A 199 5.88 -7.70 -3.75
C SER A 199 4.64 -7.24 -4.52
N VAL A 200 3.46 -7.62 -4.05
CA VAL A 200 2.18 -7.14 -4.57
C VAL A 200 1.29 -6.75 -3.39
N LEU A 201 0.87 -5.49 -3.38
CA LEU A 201 -0.02 -4.90 -2.40
C LEU A 201 -1.42 -4.74 -3.00
N LEU A 202 -2.41 -5.23 -2.28
CA LEU A 202 -3.82 -4.99 -2.54
C LEU A 202 -4.28 -3.81 -1.70
N VAL A 203 -4.84 -2.79 -2.33
CA VAL A 203 -5.54 -1.68 -1.68
C VAL A 203 -7.02 -1.81 -1.99
N GLY A 204 -7.87 -1.74 -0.97
CA GLY A 204 -9.32 -1.81 -1.17
C GLY A 204 -10.12 -1.25 -0.01
N ARG A 205 -11.41 -1.04 -0.22
CA ARG A 205 -12.34 -0.57 0.82
C ARG A 205 -12.57 -1.63 1.87
N VAL A 206 -12.81 -1.20 3.11
CA VAL A 206 -13.27 -2.07 4.17
C VAL A 206 -14.79 -2.00 4.23
N GLU A 207 -15.46 -3.13 4.00
CA GLU A 207 -16.92 -3.20 4.07
C GLU A 207 -17.41 -2.84 5.48
N GLY A 208 -18.38 -1.92 5.55
CA GLY A 208 -18.91 -1.40 6.82
C GLY A 208 -18.10 -0.24 7.43
N GLU A 209 -17.00 0.20 6.81
CA GLU A 209 -16.23 1.38 7.20
C GLU A 209 -15.95 2.28 5.99
N GLU A 210 -16.87 3.21 5.73
CA GLU A 210 -16.94 4.03 4.51
C GLU A 210 -15.62 4.70 4.12
N ASN A 211 -14.91 5.23 5.11
CA ASN A 211 -13.68 6.00 4.91
C ASN A 211 -12.40 5.16 4.98
N ILE A 212 -12.48 3.88 5.37
CA ILE A 212 -11.27 3.08 5.62
C ILE A 212 -10.90 2.27 4.39
N ARG A 213 -9.61 2.27 4.11
CA ARG A 213 -8.96 1.47 3.08
C ARG A 213 -7.90 0.60 3.74
N ALA A 214 -7.88 -0.66 3.37
CA ALA A 214 -6.87 -1.62 3.81
C ALA A 214 -5.78 -1.77 2.75
N VAL A 215 -4.57 -2.04 3.21
CA VAL A 215 -3.41 -2.43 2.40
C VAL A 215 -2.96 -3.80 2.85
N VAL A 216 -3.16 -4.81 1.99
CA VAL A 216 -2.85 -6.21 2.28
C VAL A 216 -1.81 -6.72 1.29
N GLN A 217 -0.73 -7.31 1.79
CA GLN A 217 0.25 -7.96 0.92
C GLN A 217 -0.30 -9.31 0.45
N ILE A 218 -0.40 -9.50 -0.86
CA ILE A 218 -0.91 -10.74 -1.48
C ILE A 218 0.19 -11.54 -2.18
N LYS A 219 1.39 -10.97 -2.27
CA LYS A 219 2.60 -11.65 -2.73
C LYS A 219 3.82 -11.04 -2.05
N ASN A 220 4.72 -11.89 -1.58
CA ASN A 220 6.07 -11.55 -1.18
C ASN A 220 6.98 -12.74 -1.48
N ASN A 221 8.03 -12.51 -2.27
CA ASN A 221 9.00 -13.55 -2.61
C ASN A 221 10.30 -13.43 -1.81
N LEU A 222 10.45 -12.38 -0.99
CA LEU A 222 11.73 -12.02 -0.36
C LEU A 222 11.67 -12.07 1.17
N ALA A 223 10.47 -12.05 1.76
CA ALA A 223 10.25 -12.13 3.19
C ALA A 223 8.87 -12.74 3.50
N ALA A 224 8.57 -12.94 4.79
CA ALA A 224 7.22 -13.21 5.26
C ALA A 224 6.28 -12.04 4.93
N PHE A 225 4.98 -12.31 4.90
CA PHE A 225 4.00 -11.26 4.64
C PHE A 225 4.00 -10.25 5.78
N GLY A 226 3.94 -8.97 5.43
CA GLY A 226 3.78 -7.89 6.39
C GLY A 226 2.40 -7.92 7.02
N HIS A 227 2.30 -7.38 8.23
CA HIS A 227 1.02 -7.15 8.89
C HIS A 227 0.16 -6.22 8.02
N PRO A 228 -1.12 -6.54 7.74
CA PRO A 228 -1.96 -5.65 6.97
C PRO A 228 -2.04 -4.27 7.62
N LYS A 229 -2.17 -3.24 6.78
CA LYS A 229 -2.21 -1.84 7.21
C LYS A 229 -3.53 -1.20 6.80
N ALA A 230 -3.84 -0.04 7.38
CA ALA A 230 -4.98 0.75 6.97
C ALA A 230 -4.69 2.25 6.94
N PHE A 231 -5.50 2.96 6.15
CA PHE A 231 -5.59 4.41 6.15
C PHE A 231 -7.05 4.82 5.98
N ALA A 232 -7.39 6.01 6.48
CA ALA A 232 -8.68 6.64 6.24
C ALA A 232 -8.55 7.75 5.17
N LEU A 233 -9.59 7.87 4.35
CA LEU A 233 -9.82 8.99 3.46
C LEU A 233 -11.13 9.67 3.88
N SER A 234 -11.03 10.87 4.43
CA SER A 234 -12.17 11.68 4.87
C SER A 234 -12.08 13.08 4.25
N GLU A 235 -13.01 13.97 4.61
CA GLU A 235 -12.96 15.39 4.21
C GLU A 235 -11.67 16.08 4.68
N ASP A 236 -11.12 15.65 5.82
CA ASP A 236 -9.85 16.17 6.37
C ASP A 236 -8.61 15.64 5.62
N GLY A 237 -8.81 14.73 4.66
CA GLY A 237 -7.77 14.15 3.82
C GLY A 237 -7.31 12.77 4.28
N PHE A 238 -6.04 12.46 3.97
CA PHE A 238 -5.42 11.16 4.24
C PHE A 238 -4.95 11.05 5.70
N GLN A 239 -5.36 9.98 6.38
CA GLN A 239 -4.89 9.64 7.71
C GLN A 239 -4.34 8.20 7.75
N TRP A 240 -3.07 8.05 8.09
CA TRP A 240 -2.48 6.73 8.32
C TRP A 240 -2.97 6.14 9.65
N LEU A 241 -3.46 4.90 9.64
CA LEU A 241 -3.96 4.21 10.83
C LEU A 241 -2.98 3.15 11.35
N GLY A 242 -2.03 2.70 10.52
CA GLY A 242 -1.05 1.67 10.90
C GLY A 242 -1.61 0.26 10.76
N ASP A 243 -1.28 -0.62 11.70
CA ASP A 243 -1.68 -2.03 11.68
C ASP A 243 -3.19 -2.21 11.73
N TYR A 244 -3.69 -3.18 10.95
CA TYR A 244 -5.11 -3.42 10.81
C TYR A 244 -5.41 -4.91 10.58
N GLU A 245 -6.42 -5.44 11.26
CA GLU A 245 -6.80 -6.85 11.19
C GLU A 245 -7.78 -7.09 10.04
N ILE A 246 -7.25 -7.50 8.89
CA ILE A 246 -8.04 -7.82 7.70
C ILE A 246 -7.30 -8.77 6.75
N THR A 247 -8.05 -9.64 6.09
CA THR A 247 -7.53 -10.54 5.06
C THR A 247 -7.78 -10.00 3.66
N ALA A 248 -6.99 -10.46 2.68
CA ALA A 248 -7.20 -10.09 1.28
C ALA A 248 -8.58 -10.52 0.74
N ASP A 249 -9.10 -11.65 1.23
CA ASP A 249 -10.43 -12.13 0.84
C ASP A 249 -11.56 -11.27 1.44
N GLU A 250 -11.39 -10.70 2.63
CA GLU A 250 -12.34 -9.73 3.21
C GLU A 250 -12.36 -8.42 2.40
N VAL A 251 -11.19 -7.93 1.98
CA VAL A 251 -11.07 -6.74 1.11
C VAL A 251 -11.73 -6.98 -0.25
N LEU A 252 -11.48 -8.12 -0.90
CA LEU A 252 -12.00 -8.40 -2.25
C LEU A 252 -13.43 -8.96 -2.28
N GLY A 253 -13.86 -9.56 -1.18
CA GLY A 253 -15.18 -10.15 -1.04
C GLY A 253 -16.25 -9.13 -0.67
N GLY A 254 -15.85 -7.91 -0.26
CA GLY A 254 -16.77 -6.96 0.36
C GLY A 254 -17.41 -7.57 1.61
N ILE A 255 -16.63 -8.34 2.37
CA ILE A 255 -17.11 -8.99 3.59
C ILE A 255 -16.63 -8.16 4.75
N ALA A 256 -17.55 -7.70 5.60
CA ALA A 256 -17.20 -7.00 6.83
C ALA A 256 -16.22 -7.88 7.65
N PRO A 257 -15.02 -7.39 8.02
CA PRO A 257 -14.01 -8.26 8.59
C PRO A 257 -14.45 -8.77 9.97
N LYS A 258 -14.34 -10.08 10.21
CA LYS A 258 -14.82 -10.69 11.47
C LYS A 258 -13.94 -10.32 12.66
N ALA A 259 -12.63 -10.24 12.44
CA ALA A 259 -11.64 -9.84 13.46
C ALA A 259 -11.79 -8.35 13.83
N ASN A 260 -12.11 -7.52 12.84
CA ASN A 260 -12.26 -6.08 13.00
C ASN A 260 -13.44 -5.66 13.88
N LYS A 261 -14.57 -6.39 13.89
CA LYS A 261 -15.65 -6.09 14.85
C LYS A 261 -15.20 -6.21 16.31
N MET A 262 -14.23 -7.10 16.59
CA MET A 262 -13.63 -7.20 17.93
C MET A 262 -12.71 -6.00 18.22
N GLU A 263 -11.84 -5.63 17.29
CA GLU A 263 -10.96 -4.47 17.47
C GLU A 263 -11.71 -3.13 17.48
N GLN A 264 -12.76 -2.98 16.68
CA GLN A 264 -13.71 -1.85 16.77
C GLN A 264 -14.36 -1.78 18.15
N ALA A 265 -14.79 -2.92 18.69
CA ALA A 265 -15.34 -2.98 20.04
C ALA A 265 -14.29 -2.58 21.10
N LYS A 266 -13.03 -2.98 20.94
CA LYS A 266 -11.94 -2.53 21.82
C LYS A 266 -11.63 -1.04 21.66
N ARG A 267 -11.60 -0.52 20.43
CA ARG A 267 -11.36 0.89 20.13
C ARG A 267 -12.44 1.77 20.73
N LEU A 268 -13.71 1.42 20.53
CA LEU A 268 -14.85 2.10 21.15
C LEU A 268 -14.70 2.14 22.68
N LEU A 269 -14.35 1.02 23.31
CA LEU A 269 -14.17 0.98 24.76
C LEU A 269 -12.98 1.81 25.25
N ARG A 270 -11.89 1.90 24.48
CA ARG A 270 -10.75 2.77 24.77
C ARG A 270 -11.12 4.25 24.64
N GLU A 271 -11.78 4.64 23.55
CA GLU A 271 -12.26 6.02 23.31
C GLU A 271 -13.20 6.48 24.43
N LEU A 272 -14.15 5.63 24.84
CA LEU A 272 -15.05 5.94 25.96
C LEU A 272 -14.29 6.10 27.29
N ALA A 273 -13.19 5.38 27.50
CA ALA A 273 -12.36 5.44 28.71
C ALA A 273 -11.48 6.71 28.78
N GLU A 274 -11.31 7.43 27.68
CA GLU A 274 -10.58 8.71 27.68
C GLU A 274 -11.37 9.76 28.47
N THR A 275 -12.69 9.76 28.32
CA THR A 275 -13.59 10.79 28.88
C THR A 275 -14.44 10.29 30.06
N ASN A 276 -14.57 8.97 30.25
CA ASN A 276 -15.44 8.38 31.29
C ASN A 276 -14.70 7.35 32.15
N ASN A 277 -14.86 7.43 33.47
CA ASN A 277 -14.36 6.40 34.39
C ASN A 277 -15.32 5.20 34.50
N ALA A 278 -16.62 5.45 34.35
CA ALA A 278 -17.64 4.42 34.32
C ALA A 278 -18.84 4.91 33.50
N MET A 279 -19.51 3.99 32.80
CA MET A 279 -20.63 4.33 31.92
C MET A 279 -21.71 3.25 31.99
N GLN A 280 -22.97 3.61 31.76
CA GLN A 280 -24.08 2.64 31.82
C GLN A 280 -23.93 1.61 30.70
N SER A 281 -24.13 0.33 31.04
CA SER A 281 -24.00 -0.76 30.06
C SER A 281 -24.94 -0.58 28.87
N ASN A 282 -26.16 -0.07 29.10
CA ASN A 282 -27.13 0.16 28.04
C ASN A 282 -26.69 1.26 27.05
N GLU A 283 -26.06 2.34 27.55
CA GLU A 283 -25.52 3.39 26.68
C GLU A 283 -24.36 2.86 25.83
N ILE A 284 -23.47 2.07 26.44
CA ILE A 284 -22.36 1.42 25.73
C ILE A 284 -22.89 0.45 24.65
N PHE A 285 -23.96 -0.32 24.94
CA PHE A 285 -24.59 -1.18 23.95
C PHE A 285 -25.22 -0.39 22.81
N ASN A 286 -25.87 0.73 23.09
CA ASN A 286 -26.47 1.57 22.04
C ASN A 286 -25.40 2.16 21.11
N LEU A 287 -24.31 2.71 21.67
CA LEU A 287 -23.18 3.23 20.90
C LEU A 287 -22.50 2.13 20.05
N ALA A 288 -22.39 0.92 20.60
CA ALA A 288 -21.87 -0.22 19.87
C ALA A 288 -22.81 -0.63 18.72
N ASP A 289 -24.12 -0.62 18.93
CA ASP A 289 -25.12 -0.96 17.91
C ASP A 289 -25.14 0.07 16.78
N GLU A 290 -24.99 1.35 17.09
CA GLU A 290 -24.80 2.44 16.10
C GLU A 290 -23.57 2.22 15.20
N GLN A 291 -22.54 1.54 15.71
CA GLN A 291 -21.34 1.13 14.96
C GLN A 291 -21.45 -0.30 14.38
N GLY A 292 -22.62 -0.92 14.46
CA GLY A 292 -22.89 -2.28 13.97
C GLY A 292 -22.09 -3.36 14.70
N ILE A 293 -21.75 -3.15 15.98
CA ILE A 293 -21.02 -4.09 16.83
C ILE A 293 -22.05 -4.90 17.64
N SER A 294 -22.07 -6.22 17.43
CA SER A 294 -23.00 -7.07 18.17
C SER A 294 -22.71 -7.09 19.68
N LYS A 295 -23.77 -7.21 20.49
CA LYS A 295 -23.67 -7.35 21.95
C LYS A 295 -22.67 -8.44 22.39
N ARG A 296 -22.65 -9.56 21.67
CA ARG A 296 -21.72 -10.68 21.92
C ARG A 296 -20.26 -10.27 21.68
N THR A 297 -19.99 -9.53 20.61
CA THR A 297 -18.65 -9.03 20.30
C THR A 297 -18.19 -8.03 21.36
N LEU A 298 -19.06 -7.11 21.78
CA LEU A 298 -18.75 -6.11 22.78
C LEU A 298 -18.46 -6.73 24.16
N GLU A 299 -19.22 -7.74 24.58
CA GLU A 299 -18.94 -8.49 25.82
C GLU A 299 -17.61 -9.27 25.76
N ASN A 300 -17.24 -9.80 24.59
CA ASN A 300 -15.94 -10.44 24.41
C ASN A 300 -14.79 -9.42 24.49
N ALA A 301 -14.92 -8.25 23.85
CA ALA A 301 -13.94 -7.17 23.92
C ALA A 301 -13.76 -6.66 25.37
N LYS A 302 -14.86 -6.44 26.08
CA LYS A 302 -14.88 -6.13 27.51
C LYS A 302 -14.09 -7.17 28.33
N LYS A 303 -14.27 -8.47 28.03
CA LYS A 303 -13.53 -9.55 28.70
C LYS A 303 -12.03 -9.50 28.39
N GLU A 304 -11.63 -9.25 27.15
CA GLU A 304 -10.22 -9.15 26.74
C GLU A 304 -9.52 -7.92 27.33
N LEU A 305 -10.22 -6.79 27.43
CA LEU A 305 -9.72 -5.56 28.03
C LEU A 305 -9.78 -5.55 29.57
N GLY A 306 -10.29 -6.62 30.21
CA GLY A 306 -10.36 -6.70 31.68
C GLY A 306 -11.38 -5.76 32.33
N VAL A 307 -12.35 -5.26 31.57
CA VAL A 307 -13.39 -4.32 32.02
C VAL A 307 -14.37 -5.03 32.95
N ARG A 308 -14.59 -4.45 34.13
CA ARG A 308 -15.50 -5.01 35.14
C ARG A 308 -16.87 -4.37 35.07
N ALA A 309 -17.90 -5.13 35.40
CA ALA A 309 -19.26 -4.61 35.52
C ALA A 309 -19.66 -4.51 37.00
N LYS A 310 -20.25 -3.39 37.38
CA LYS A 310 -20.76 -3.13 38.74
C LYS A 310 -22.23 -2.75 38.67
N ARG A 311 -23.03 -3.28 39.59
CA ARG A 311 -24.46 -2.93 39.71
C ARG A 311 -24.63 -1.85 40.77
N ILE A 312 -25.23 -0.73 40.39
CA ILE A 312 -25.51 0.43 41.27
C ILE A 312 -26.98 0.81 41.06
N ASN A 313 -27.76 0.87 42.14
CA ASN A 313 -29.19 1.23 42.10
C ASN A 313 -29.98 0.50 40.99
N ASN A 314 -29.80 -0.82 40.91
CA ASN A 314 -30.43 -1.70 39.93
C ASN A 314 -29.95 -1.56 38.46
N THR A 315 -29.01 -0.65 38.16
CA THR A 315 -28.44 -0.44 36.82
C THR A 315 -27.01 -0.98 36.74
N TRP A 316 -26.64 -1.55 35.59
CA TRP A 316 -25.29 -2.03 35.32
C TRP A 316 -24.41 -0.94 34.73
N TYR A 317 -23.20 -0.81 35.27
CA TYR A 317 -22.16 0.10 34.79
C TYR A 317 -20.92 -0.71 34.46
N TRP A 318 -20.19 -0.31 33.41
CA TRP A 318 -18.86 -0.83 33.11
C TRP A 318 -17.80 0.13 33.67
N GLU A 319 -16.84 -0.39 34.42
CA GLU A 319 -15.68 0.33 34.95
C GLU A 319 -14.63 0.46 33.84
N LEU A 320 -14.51 1.64 33.23
CA LEU A 320 -13.66 1.92 32.08
C LEU A 320 -12.27 2.47 32.49
N ASP A 321 -12.14 2.95 33.73
CA ASP A 321 -10.90 3.46 34.33
C ASP A 321 -9.71 2.47 34.26
N LYS A 322 -10.00 1.16 34.20
CA LYS A 322 -9.01 0.08 34.12
C LYS A 322 -8.50 -0.22 32.72
N ILE A 323 -9.07 0.40 31.69
CA ILE A 323 -8.65 0.21 30.29
C ILE A 323 -7.38 1.02 29.98
N ARG A 324 -7.00 1.99 30.81
CA ARG A 324 -5.89 2.91 30.53
C ARG A 324 -4.51 2.23 30.56
N GLN A 325 -4.07 1.77 29.39
CA GLN A 325 -2.70 1.70 28.89
C GLN A 325 -2.70 1.65 27.36
#